data_AF-A0A177SE09-F1
#
_entry.id   AF-A0A177SE09-F1
#
_cell.length_a   1.000
_cell.length_b   1.000
_cell.length_c   1.000
_cell.angle_alpha   90.00
_cell.angle_beta   90.00
_cell.angle_gamma   90.00
#
_symmetry.space_group_name_H-M   'P 1'
#
loop_
_entity.id
_entity.type
_entity.pdbx_description
1 polymer ?
#
loop_
_entity_poly.entity_id
_entity_poly.type
_entity_poly.pdbx_seq_one_letter_code
_entity_poly.pdbx_strand_id
1 'polypeptide(L)'
;MPYLYTIEGADQWEFMIYLQRYMEEGDVLELLYIENQNDSMHDHLPSAPLLEPIEINIRQRTYQTIHGTFQLYANDWMQELYHRSYLTAFGVTTIVKY
;
A
#
# COMPACT_ATOMS: atom_id res chain seq x y z
N MET A 1 -17.28 -8.49 -8.86
CA MET A 1 -17.72 -7.74 -7.67
C MET A 1 -16.47 -7.46 -6.85
N PRO A 2 -16.20 -6.21 -6.45
CA PRO A 2 -15.08 -5.92 -5.55
C PRO A 2 -15.39 -6.53 -4.18
N TYR A 3 -14.41 -7.24 -3.62
CA TYR A 3 -14.51 -7.79 -2.27
C TYR A 3 -13.84 -6.81 -1.31
N LEU A 4 -14.59 -6.32 -0.31
CA LEU A 4 -14.05 -5.46 0.74
C LEU A 4 -13.65 -6.35 1.93
N TYR A 5 -12.37 -6.32 2.28
CA TYR A 5 -11.84 -7.02 3.45
C TYR A 5 -11.22 -6.00 4.41
N THR A 6 -11.45 -6.19 5.70
CA THR A 6 -10.69 -5.50 6.74
C THR A 6 -9.49 -6.36 7.09
N ILE A 7 -8.30 -5.78 7.05
CA ILE A 7 -7.06 -6.46 7.41
C ILE A 7 -6.35 -5.69 8.53
N GLU A 8 -5.79 -6.42 9.48
CA GLU A 8 -4.80 -5.89 10.44
C GLU A 8 -3.40 -6.24 9.92
N GLY A 9 -2.42 -5.35 10.14
CA GLY A 9 -1.03 -5.60 9.78
C GLY A 9 -0.66 -5.35 8.31
N ALA A 10 -1.39 -4.48 7.59
CA ALA A 10 -0.99 -4.05 6.25
C ALA A 10 0.36 -3.32 6.23
N ASP A 11 0.78 -2.79 7.38
CA ASP A 11 2.07 -2.15 7.64
C ASP A 11 3.18 -3.14 8.02
N GLN A 12 2.86 -4.44 8.11
CA GLN A 12 3.80 -5.48 8.52
C GLN A 12 4.52 -6.12 7.33
N TRP A 13 5.69 -6.70 7.60
CA TRP A 13 6.51 -7.36 6.58
C TRP A 13 5.80 -8.55 5.93
N GLU A 14 4.96 -9.23 6.69
CA GLU A 14 4.10 -10.33 6.27
C GLU A 14 3.19 -9.93 5.10
N PHE A 15 2.73 -8.67 5.08
CA PHE A 15 1.94 -8.14 3.98
C PHE A 15 2.77 -7.99 2.70
N MET A 16 4.04 -7.58 2.79
CA MET A 16 4.95 -7.56 1.63
C MET A 16 5.19 -8.95 1.05
N ILE A 17 5.39 -9.94 1.93
CA ILE A 17 5.50 -11.35 1.52
C ILE A 17 4.21 -11.80 0.82
N TYR A 18 3.04 -11.39 1.34
CA TYR A 18 1.77 -11.73 0.74
C TYR A 18 1.65 -11.18 -0.69
N LEU A 19 1.93 -9.89 -0.88
CA LEU A 19 1.88 -9.25 -2.21
C LEU A 19 2.79 -9.96 -3.21
N GLN A 20 4.02 -10.28 -2.80
CA GLN A 20 4.98 -10.96 -3.67
C GLN A 20 4.52 -12.38 -4.06
N ARG A 21 3.99 -13.13 -3.09
CA ARG A 21 3.75 -14.56 -3.23
C ARG A 21 2.39 -14.91 -3.82
N TYR A 22 1.36 -14.11 -3.54
CA TYR A 22 -0.03 -14.48 -3.82
C TYR A 22 -0.72 -13.61 -4.84
N MET A 23 -0.23 -12.39 -5.16
CA MET A 23 -0.80 -11.65 -6.28
C MET A 23 -0.50 -12.36 -7.60
N GLU A 24 -1.53 -12.59 -8.41
CA GLU A 24 -1.46 -13.14 -9.75
C GLU A 24 -1.49 -12.03 -10.82
N GLU A 25 -1.14 -12.37 -12.06
CA GLU A 25 -1.14 -11.41 -13.16
C GLU A 25 -2.58 -10.97 -13.46
N GLY A 26 -2.83 -9.66 -13.42
CA GLY A 26 -4.16 -9.05 -13.52
C GLY A 26 -4.79 -8.69 -12.18
N ASP A 27 -4.18 -9.09 -11.04
CA ASP A 27 -4.71 -8.73 -9.72
C ASP A 27 -4.57 -7.24 -9.42
N VAL A 28 -5.58 -6.72 -8.72
CA VAL A 28 -5.67 -5.35 -8.22
C VAL A 28 -6.07 -5.39 -6.76
N LEU A 29 -5.28 -4.76 -5.90
CA LEU A 29 -5.54 -4.56 -4.48
C LEU A 29 -5.64 -3.07 -4.20
N GLU A 30 -6.74 -2.63 -3.62
CA GLU A 30 -6.93 -1.25 -3.17
C GLU A 30 -6.87 -1.21 -1.65
N LEU A 31 -5.91 -0.47 -1.13
CA LEU A 31 -5.71 -0.26 0.29
C LEU A 31 -6.29 1.10 0.68
N LEU A 32 -7.20 1.08 1.64
CA LEU A 32 -7.77 2.27 2.27
C LEU A 32 -7.61 2.13 3.77
N TYR A 33 -7.09 3.17 4.41
CA TYR A 33 -7.14 3.27 5.87
C TYR A 33 -8.39 4.04 6.27
N ILE A 34 -9.19 3.45 7.16
CA ILE A 34 -10.38 4.08 7.71
C ILE A 34 -10.16 4.20 9.21
N GLU A 35 -10.05 5.44 9.71
CA GLU A 35 -9.97 5.70 11.15
C GLU A 35 -11.24 5.19 11.85
N ASN A 36 -11.05 4.33 12.85
CA ASN A 36 -12.13 3.88 13.70
C ASN A 36 -12.40 4.96 14.77
N GLN A 37 -13.50 5.70 14.62
CA GLN A 37 -13.87 6.79 15.53
C GLN A 37 -14.15 6.32 16.98
N ASN A 38 -14.28 5.02 17.22
CA ASN A 38 -14.53 4.45 18.54
C ASN A 38 -13.28 3.85 19.21
N ASP A 39 -12.14 3.82 18.52
CA ASP A 39 -10.92 3.21 19.04
C ASP A 39 -10.00 4.28 19.65
N SER A 40 -10.35 4.72 20.86
CA SER A 40 -9.59 5.70 21.66
C SER A 40 -8.27 5.14 22.22
N MET A 41 -7.76 4.02 21.70
CA MET A 41 -6.58 3.32 22.19
C MET A 41 -5.40 3.31 21.20
N HIS A 42 -5.58 3.84 19.99
CA HIS A 42 -4.48 4.05 19.03
C HIS A 42 -4.19 5.53 18.85
N ASP A 43 -3.78 6.19 19.94
CA ASP A 43 -2.84 7.30 19.80
C ASP A 43 -1.61 6.74 19.06
N HIS A 44 -1.09 7.46 18.06
CA HIS A 44 0.13 7.17 17.27
C HIS A 44 -0.02 6.76 15.79
N LEU A 45 -1.09 7.11 15.07
CA LEU A 45 -0.81 7.53 13.70
C LEU A 45 -0.16 8.91 13.78
N PRO A 46 1.14 9.05 13.39
CA PRO A 46 1.74 10.37 13.31
C PRO A 46 0.86 11.15 12.34
N SER A 47 0.42 12.35 12.73
CA SER A 47 -0.35 13.31 11.93
C SER A 47 -0.11 13.11 10.44
N ALA A 48 -0.87 12.20 9.83
CA ALA A 48 -0.37 11.55 8.62
C ALA A 48 -0.46 12.62 7.54
N PRO A 49 0.66 12.99 6.88
CA PRO A 49 0.57 13.94 5.79
C PRO A 49 -0.49 13.39 4.82
N LEU A 50 -1.36 14.27 4.31
CA LEU A 50 -2.31 13.94 3.26
C LEU A 50 -1.49 13.41 2.07
N LEU A 51 -1.26 12.11 2.07
CA LEU A 51 -0.44 11.43 1.09
C LEU A 51 -1.38 11.02 -0.02
N GLU A 52 -1.00 11.51 -1.19
CA GLU A 52 -1.71 11.38 -2.45
C GLU A 52 -1.89 9.91 -2.84
N PRO A 53 -2.85 9.60 -3.73
CA PRO A 53 -2.98 8.25 -4.27
C PRO A 53 -1.66 7.76 -4.87
N ILE A 54 -1.27 6.53 -4.51
CA ILE A 54 -0.09 5.88 -5.05
C ILE A 54 -0.54 4.64 -5.81
N GLU A 55 -0.15 4.52 -7.07
CA GLU A 55 -0.29 3.28 -7.82
C GLU A 55 1.04 2.54 -7.82
N ILE A 56 1.06 1.27 -7.43
CA ILE A 56 2.26 0.43 -7.36
C ILE A 56 2.08 -0.73 -8.33
N ASN A 57 2.91 -0.81 -9.37
CA ASN A 57 2.97 -1.98 -10.22
C ASN A 57 4.13 -2.90 -9.78
N ILE A 58 3.79 -4.04 -9.17
CA ILE A 58 4.79 -4.98 -8.63
C ILE A 58 5.49 -5.80 -9.72
N ARG A 59 4.89 -5.93 -10.92
CA ARG A 59 5.52 -6.61 -12.07
C ARG A 59 6.59 -5.73 -12.70
N GLN A 60 6.21 -4.50 -13.03
CA GLN A 60 7.10 -3.50 -13.62
C GLN A 60 8.04 -2.88 -12.58
N ARG A 61 7.75 -3.10 -11.29
CA ARG A 61 8.49 -2.54 -10.15
C ARG A 61 8.51 -1.02 -10.24
N THR A 62 7.35 -0.42 -10.48
CA THR A 62 7.19 1.03 -10.58
C THR A 62 6.15 1.48 -9.58
N TYR A 63 6.24 2.74 -9.19
CA TYR A 63 5.16 3.42 -8.51
C TYR A 63 4.89 4.77 -9.17
N GLN A 64 3.64 5.18 -9.15
CA GLN A 64 3.16 6.42 -9.72
C GLN A 64 2.50 7.25 -8.63
N THR A 65 2.88 8.52 -8.58
CA THR A 65 2.27 9.55 -7.74
C THR A 65 1.90 10.75 -8.61
N ILE A 66 1.38 11.83 -8.04
CA ILE A 66 1.12 13.05 -8.81
C ILE A 66 2.41 13.68 -9.36
N HIS A 67 3.56 13.34 -8.78
CA HIS A 67 4.87 13.86 -9.17
C HIS A 67 5.49 13.08 -10.34
N GLY A 68 4.86 11.99 -10.77
CA GLY A 68 5.30 11.18 -11.89
C GLY A 68 5.45 9.70 -11.54
N THR A 69 6.10 8.98 -12.44
CA THR A 69 6.35 7.54 -12.33
C THR A 69 7.82 7.30 -12.01
N PHE A 70 8.07 6.43 -11.04
CA PHE A 70 9.39 6.13 -10.52
C PHE A 70 9.63 4.62 -10.53
N GLN A 71 10.89 4.23 -10.67
CA GLN A 71 11.31 2.83 -10.66
C GLN A 71 11.74 2.43 -9.24
N LEU A 72 11.20 1.31 -8.74
CA LEU A 72 11.65 0.66 -7.51
C LEU A 72 12.99 -0.06 -7.73
N TYR A 73 13.81 -0.11 -6.70
CA TYR A 73 15.08 -0.82 -6.72
C TYR A 73 14.90 -2.32 -6.96
N ALA A 74 15.44 -2.83 -8.07
CA ALA A 74 15.17 -4.20 -8.53
C ALA A 74 15.50 -5.30 -7.51
N ASN A 75 16.56 -5.14 -6.71
CA ASN A 75 16.98 -6.15 -5.74
C ASN A 75 16.28 -6.00 -4.38
N ASP A 76 15.60 -4.87 -4.12
CA ASP A 76 15.15 -4.52 -2.78
C ASP A 76 13.80 -3.80 -2.75
N TRP A 77 13.02 -3.94 -3.82
CA TRP A 77 11.75 -3.24 -4.01
C TRP A 77 10.77 -3.46 -2.85
N MET A 78 10.81 -4.64 -2.20
CA MET A 78 9.99 -4.92 -1.02
C MET A 78 10.43 -4.11 0.18
N GLN A 79 11.73 -3.95 0.43
CA GLN A 79 12.19 -3.10 1.52
C GLN A 79 11.93 -1.63 1.21
N GLU A 80 12.13 -1.20 -0.04
CA GLU A 80 11.82 0.17 -0.44
C GLU A 80 10.34 0.50 -0.20
N LEU A 81 9.43 -0.40 -0.60
CA LEU A 81 8.00 -0.25 -0.34
C LEU A 81 7.71 -0.30 1.15
N TYR A 82 8.22 -1.29 1.89
CA TYR A 82 7.99 -1.43 3.33
C TYR A 82 8.36 -0.18 4.15
N HIS A 83 9.47 0.48 3.79
CA HIS A 83 9.88 1.72 4.46
C HIS A 83 9.17 2.96 3.91
N ARG A 84 8.43 2.85 2.80
CA ARG A 84 7.57 3.92 2.28
C ARG A 84 6.26 3.93 3.05
N SER A 85 5.79 5.11 3.42
CA SER A 85 4.43 5.28 3.92
C SER A 85 3.47 5.27 2.72
N TYR A 86 2.86 4.11 2.44
CA TYR A 86 1.82 3.94 1.40
C TYR A 86 0.45 3.59 1.99
N LEU A 87 0.33 3.45 3.30
CA LEU A 87 -0.97 3.39 4.00
C LEU A 87 -1.29 4.79 4.50
N THR A 88 -2.35 5.39 3.95
CA THR A 88 -2.63 6.80 4.17
C THR A 88 -4.09 6.97 4.56
N ALA A 89 -4.35 7.87 5.51
CA ALA A 89 -5.68 8.03 6.09
C ALA A 89 -6.73 8.63 5.14
N PHE A 90 -6.33 9.06 3.95
CA PHE A 90 -7.21 9.75 3.00
C PHE A 90 -6.87 9.49 1.52
N GLY A 91 -5.93 8.59 1.24
CA GLY A 91 -5.52 8.21 -0.11
C GLY A 91 -5.75 6.73 -0.35
N VAL A 92 -6.13 6.38 -1.59
CA VAL A 92 -6.20 4.99 -2.03
C VAL A 92 -4.84 4.61 -2.57
N THR A 93 -4.25 3.55 -2.02
CA THR A 93 -3.08 2.92 -2.64
C THR A 93 -3.55 1.73 -3.46
N THR A 94 -3.29 1.79 -4.76
CA THR A 94 -3.66 0.74 -5.71
C THR A 94 -2.42 -0.06 -6.04
N ILE A 95 -2.43 -1.35 -5.72
CA ILE A 95 -1.35 -2.29 -6.02
C ILE A 95 -1.81 -3.20 -7.14
N VAL A 96 -1.05 -3.26 -8.23
CA VAL A 96 -1.39 -4.00 -9.44
C VAL A 96 -0.26 -4.91 -9.88
N LYS A 97 -0.60 -5.98 -10.60
CA LYS A 97 0.38 -6.88 -11.23
C LYS A 97 0.06 -7.12 -12.70
N TYR A 98 0.47 -6.22 -13.60
CA TYR A 98 0.40 -6.41 -15.05
C TYR A 98 1.60 -5.81 -15.78
#